data_AF-A0A7J8EU28-F1
#
_entry.id   AF-A0A7J8EU28-F1
#
_cell.length_a   1.000
_cell.length_b   1.000
_cell.length_c   1.000
_cell.angle_alpha   90.00
_cell.angle_beta   90.00
_cell.angle_gamma   90.00
#
_symmetry.space_group_name_H-M   'P 1'
#
loop_
_entity.id
_entity.type
_entity.pdbx_description
1 polymer ?
#
loop_
_entity_poly.entity_id
_entity_poly.type
_entity_poly.pdbx_seq_one_letter_code
_entity_poly.pdbx_strand_id
1 'polypeptide(L)'
;MAAEEPQQQKQDPLGSDAEGVNCLAYDEAIMAQQDRIQQEIAVQNPLVSERLELSVLYKEYAEDDNIYQQKIKDLHKKYSYIRKTRPDGNCFYRAFGFSHLEALLDDSKELQRFKAVSAKSKEDLVSQGFTEFTIEDFHNTFMDLIEQVEKQTSVADLLASFNDQSTSDYLVVYLRLLTSGYLQRESKFFEHFPPGGFLSHSPVYPQASHQQQF
;
A
#
# COMPACT_ATOMS: atom_id res chain seq x y z
N MET A 1 -53.13 -65.83 -8.40
CA MET A 1 -51.86 -65.91 -9.16
C MET A 1 -51.96 -64.81 -10.22
N ALA A 2 -51.20 -63.72 -10.22
CA ALA A 2 -49.80 -63.55 -9.86
C ALA A 2 -49.57 -62.35 -8.92
N ALA A 3 -48.43 -62.39 -8.25
CA ALA A 3 -48.02 -61.54 -7.14
C ALA A 3 -47.32 -60.24 -7.59
N GLU A 4 -47.43 -59.22 -6.75
CA GLU A 4 -46.84 -57.88 -6.84
C GLU A 4 -45.31 -57.90 -6.72
N GLU A 5 -44.63 -57.04 -7.50
CA GLU A 5 -43.18 -56.78 -7.43
C GLU A 5 -42.84 -55.71 -6.37
N PRO A 6 -41.62 -55.72 -5.78
CA PRO A 6 -41.29 -54.93 -4.60
C PRO A 6 -40.80 -53.50 -4.90
N GLN A 7 -41.08 -52.61 -3.95
CA GLN A 7 -40.68 -51.20 -3.87
C GLN A 7 -39.15 -51.00 -3.94
N GLN A 8 -38.71 -50.11 -4.84
CA GLN A 8 -37.35 -49.55 -4.83
C GLN A 8 -37.16 -48.60 -3.64
N GLN A 9 -36.22 -48.94 -2.77
CA GLN A 9 -35.73 -48.06 -1.70
C GLN A 9 -34.99 -46.85 -2.26
N LYS A 10 -35.31 -45.69 -1.70
CA LYS A 10 -34.59 -44.42 -1.83
C LYS A 10 -33.11 -44.56 -1.52
N GLN A 11 -32.26 -43.93 -2.34
CA GLN A 11 -30.98 -43.38 -1.92
C GLN A 11 -30.92 -41.92 -2.41
N ASP A 12 -31.22 -40.99 -1.51
CA ASP A 12 -30.69 -39.63 -1.60
C ASP A 12 -29.22 -39.67 -1.15
N PRO A 13 -28.28 -39.01 -1.84
CA PRO A 13 -27.08 -38.52 -1.19
C PRO A 13 -27.25 -37.02 -0.94
N LEU A 14 -27.53 -36.69 0.33
CA LEU A 14 -27.11 -35.42 0.93
C LEU A 14 -25.59 -35.24 0.77
N GLY A 15 -25.13 -34.01 0.53
CA GLY A 15 -23.74 -33.66 0.76
C GLY A 15 -23.28 -32.34 0.15
N SER A 16 -23.77 -31.23 0.70
CA SER A 16 -23.43 -29.82 0.41
C SER A 16 -21.97 -29.42 0.76
N ASP A 17 -21.03 -30.37 0.85
CA ASP A 17 -19.68 -30.13 1.38
C ASP A 17 -18.60 -29.98 0.29
N ALA A 18 -18.91 -30.27 -0.97
CA ALA A 18 -17.94 -30.23 -2.06
C ALA A 18 -17.62 -28.80 -2.56
N GLU A 19 -18.54 -27.85 -2.40
CA GLU A 19 -18.34 -26.46 -2.87
C GLU A 19 -17.46 -25.64 -1.91
N GLY A 20 -17.60 -25.84 -0.59
CA GLY A 20 -16.81 -25.11 0.42
C GLY A 20 -15.33 -25.49 0.47
N VAL A 21 -15.00 -26.77 0.25
CA VAL A 21 -13.60 -27.25 0.19
C VAL A 21 -12.90 -26.72 -1.07
N ASN A 22 -13.65 -26.55 -2.17
CA ASN A 22 -13.12 -26.02 -3.42
C ASN A 22 -12.78 -24.52 -3.30
N CYS A 23 -13.63 -23.73 -2.63
CA CYS A 23 -13.37 -22.30 -2.38
C CYS A 23 -12.09 -22.04 -1.59
N LEU A 24 -11.86 -22.79 -0.50
CA LEU A 24 -10.64 -22.63 0.32
C LEU A 24 -9.36 -23.02 -0.44
N ALA A 25 -9.44 -24.06 -1.27
CA ALA A 25 -8.31 -24.50 -2.11
C ALA A 25 -8.00 -23.48 -3.22
N TYR A 26 -9.01 -22.81 -3.79
CA TYR A 26 -8.81 -21.72 -4.74
C TYR A 26 -8.19 -20.49 -4.06
N ASP A 27 -8.65 -20.10 -2.87
CA ASP A 27 -8.08 -18.98 -2.12
C ASP A 27 -6.59 -19.22 -1.82
N GLU A 28 -6.22 -20.43 -1.39
CA GLU A 28 -4.82 -20.80 -1.16
C GLU A 28 -3.98 -20.74 -2.45
N ALA A 29 -4.52 -21.24 -3.56
CA ALA A 29 -3.84 -21.18 -4.85
C ALA A 29 -3.63 -19.74 -5.35
N ILE A 30 -4.63 -18.86 -5.12
CA ILE A 30 -4.56 -17.44 -5.46
C ILE A 30 -3.51 -16.72 -4.59
N MET A 31 -3.51 -16.94 -3.27
CA MET A 31 -2.50 -16.38 -2.38
C MET A 31 -1.09 -16.82 -2.79
N ALA A 32 -0.89 -18.11 -3.05
CA ALA A 32 0.39 -18.63 -3.51
C ALA A 32 0.83 -18.03 -4.85
N GLN A 33 -0.11 -17.72 -5.76
CA GLN A 33 0.21 -17.02 -7.00
C GLN A 33 0.62 -15.57 -6.77
N GLN A 34 -0.09 -14.85 -5.90
CA GLN A 34 0.25 -13.47 -5.54
C GLN A 34 1.63 -13.39 -4.90
N ASP A 35 1.95 -14.31 -3.99
CA ASP A 35 3.26 -14.38 -3.34
C ASP A 35 4.38 -14.63 -4.35
N ARG A 36 4.19 -15.55 -5.31
CA ARG A 36 5.17 -15.79 -6.38
C ARG A 36 5.45 -14.54 -7.19
N ILE A 37 4.40 -13.82 -7.61
CA ILE A 37 4.53 -12.57 -8.38
C ILE A 37 5.26 -11.51 -7.56
N GLN A 38 4.90 -11.33 -6.28
CA GLN A 38 5.54 -10.36 -5.41
C GLN A 38 7.01 -10.69 -5.15
N GLN A 39 7.36 -11.96 -4.98
CA GLN A 39 8.74 -12.42 -4.82
C GLN A 39 9.58 -12.15 -6.09
N GLU A 40 9.05 -12.45 -7.28
CA GLU A 40 9.72 -12.14 -8.54
C GLU A 40 10.00 -10.63 -8.69
N ILE A 41 9.02 -9.79 -8.37
CA ILE A 41 9.16 -8.33 -8.36
C ILE A 41 10.18 -7.88 -7.32
N ALA A 42 10.18 -8.48 -6.13
CA ALA A 42 11.05 -8.10 -5.02
C ALA A 42 12.53 -8.40 -5.30
N VAL A 43 12.82 -9.46 -6.07
CA VAL A 43 14.18 -9.79 -6.53
C VAL A 43 14.68 -8.75 -7.55
N GLN A 44 13.79 -8.24 -8.41
CA GLN A 44 14.16 -7.29 -9.45
C GLN A 44 14.26 -5.85 -8.95
N ASN A 45 13.45 -5.48 -7.96
CA ASN A 45 13.30 -4.09 -7.52
C ASN A 45 13.45 -3.97 -6.00
N PRO A 46 14.35 -3.10 -5.50
CA PRO A 46 14.38 -2.74 -4.09
C PRO A 46 13.08 -2.01 -3.70
N LEU A 47 12.81 -1.91 -2.40
CA LEU A 47 11.63 -1.19 -1.90
C LEU A 47 11.66 0.27 -2.32
N VAL A 48 12.82 0.90 -2.16
CA VAL A 48 13.13 2.25 -2.63
C VAL A 48 14.52 2.23 -3.25
N SER A 49 14.64 2.66 -4.51
CA SER A 49 15.93 2.69 -5.21
C SER A 49 16.83 3.80 -4.69
N GLU A 50 18.10 3.77 -5.10
CA GLU A 50 18.98 4.93 -5.05
C GLU A 50 18.46 6.09 -5.90
N ARG A 51 19.04 7.29 -5.71
CA ARG A 51 18.77 8.44 -6.56
C ARG A 51 19.44 8.25 -7.92
N LEU A 52 18.65 8.08 -8.97
CA LEU A 52 19.11 7.83 -10.33
C LEU A 52 18.94 9.09 -11.18
N GLU A 53 19.81 9.26 -12.19
CA GLU A 53 19.59 10.24 -13.25
C GLU A 53 18.29 9.90 -14.01
N LEU A 54 17.46 10.90 -14.33
CA LEU A 54 16.18 10.67 -15.01
C LEU A 54 16.36 9.98 -16.38
N SER A 55 17.54 10.14 -16.99
CA SER A 55 17.94 9.51 -18.25
C SER A 55 17.79 7.97 -18.26
N VAL A 56 17.78 7.31 -17.10
CA VAL A 56 17.52 5.85 -17.02
C VAL A 56 16.17 5.46 -17.63
N LEU A 57 15.16 6.36 -17.56
CA LEU A 57 13.84 6.11 -18.13
C LEU A 57 13.88 5.90 -19.64
N TYR A 58 14.82 6.52 -20.37
CA TYR A 58 14.91 6.32 -21.82
C TYR A 58 15.20 4.86 -22.20
N LYS A 59 15.89 4.11 -21.33
CA LYS A 59 16.22 2.70 -21.54
C LYS A 59 15.07 1.75 -21.19
N GLU A 60 14.08 2.23 -20.46
CA GLU A 60 12.92 1.43 -20.03
C GLU A 60 11.82 1.38 -21.09
N TYR A 61 11.80 2.33 -22.01
CA TYR A 61 10.84 2.40 -23.10
C TYR A 61 11.54 2.12 -24.43
N ALA A 62 10.84 1.48 -25.35
CA ALA A 62 11.37 1.21 -26.68
C ALA A 62 11.70 2.51 -27.42
N GLU A 63 12.74 2.49 -28.26
CA GLU A 63 13.19 3.69 -29.00
C GLU A 63 12.14 4.17 -30.02
N ASP A 64 11.30 3.28 -30.52
CA ASP A 64 10.21 3.55 -31.44
C ASP A 64 8.90 4.01 -30.76
N ASP A 65 8.84 3.97 -29.42
CA ASP A 65 7.75 4.56 -28.65
C ASP A 65 7.93 6.08 -28.51
N ASN A 66 7.73 6.76 -29.64
CA ASN A 66 7.95 8.20 -29.77
C ASN A 66 7.16 9.04 -28.76
N ILE A 67 5.98 8.57 -28.32
CA ILE A 67 5.13 9.30 -27.37
C ILE A 67 5.77 9.30 -25.98
N TYR A 68 6.19 8.12 -25.48
CA TYR A 68 6.84 8.03 -24.18
C TYR A 68 8.23 8.68 -24.19
N GLN A 69 9.00 8.50 -25.27
CA GLN A 69 10.29 9.18 -25.44
C GLN A 69 10.13 10.71 -25.37
N GLN A 70 9.09 11.28 -26.00
CA GLN A 70 8.82 12.71 -25.93
C GLN A 70 8.37 13.17 -24.54
N LYS A 71 7.52 12.38 -23.84
CA LYS A 71 7.13 12.68 -22.46
C LYS A 71 8.32 12.66 -21.50
N ILE A 72 9.26 11.72 -21.66
CA ILE A 72 10.50 11.67 -20.86
C ILE A 72 11.36 12.90 -21.15
N LYS A 73 11.47 13.34 -22.42
CA LYS A 73 12.16 14.60 -22.76
C LYS A 73 11.54 15.81 -22.07
N ASP A 74 10.22 15.89 -22.03
CA ASP A 74 9.52 16.99 -21.35
C ASP A 74 9.67 16.92 -19.82
N LEU A 75 9.73 15.72 -19.25
CA LEU A 75 10.00 15.51 -17.83
C LEU A 75 11.44 15.92 -17.45
N HIS A 76 12.41 15.63 -18.31
CA HIS A 76 13.83 15.97 -18.13
C HIS A 76 14.10 17.48 -18.14
N LYS A 77 13.15 18.28 -18.65
CA LYS A 77 13.22 19.76 -18.56
C LYS A 77 12.93 20.26 -17.14
N LYS A 78 12.23 19.48 -16.32
CA LYS A 78 11.76 19.88 -14.99
C LYS A 78 12.52 19.19 -13.86
N TYR A 79 12.92 17.93 -14.07
CA TYR A 79 13.55 17.10 -13.05
C TYR A 79 14.82 16.47 -13.59
N SER A 80 15.88 16.48 -12.78
CA SER A 80 17.16 15.84 -13.12
C SER A 80 17.25 14.40 -12.63
N TYR A 81 16.59 14.10 -11.49
CA TYR A 81 16.71 12.83 -10.79
C TYR A 81 15.36 12.13 -10.61
N ILE A 82 15.41 10.82 -10.46
CA ILE A 82 14.29 9.96 -10.11
C ILE A 82 14.70 8.93 -9.07
N ARG A 83 13.76 8.60 -8.18
CA ARG A 83 13.85 7.48 -7.26
C ARG A 83 12.66 6.56 -7.50
N LYS A 84 12.92 5.29 -7.81
CA LYS A 84 11.89 4.29 -8.12
C LYS A 84 11.48 3.58 -6.83
N THR A 85 10.21 3.19 -6.75
CA THR A 85 9.69 2.34 -5.67
C THR A 85 9.18 1.02 -6.25
N ARG A 86 9.22 -0.04 -5.44
CA ARG A 86 8.73 -1.36 -5.83
C ARG A 86 7.26 -1.30 -6.24
N PRO A 87 6.84 -1.92 -7.36
CA PRO A 87 5.44 -1.97 -7.78
C PRO A 87 4.67 -3.07 -7.00
N ASP A 88 4.54 -2.89 -5.68
CA ASP A 88 3.93 -3.84 -4.74
C ASP A 88 2.51 -3.42 -4.27
N GLY A 89 1.92 -2.41 -4.91
CA GLY A 89 0.64 -1.81 -4.49
C GLY A 89 0.75 -0.87 -3.28
N ASN A 90 1.95 -0.70 -2.71
CA ASN A 90 2.26 0.25 -1.64
C ASN A 90 3.13 1.42 -2.13
N CYS A 91 3.49 1.43 -3.42
CA CYS A 91 4.40 2.38 -4.04
C CYS A 91 4.08 3.86 -3.74
N PHE A 92 2.81 4.25 -3.69
CA PHE A 92 2.39 5.62 -3.35
C PHE A 92 2.80 6.00 -1.92
N TYR A 93 2.36 5.22 -0.93
CA TYR A 93 2.65 5.49 0.49
C TYR A 93 4.15 5.43 0.75
N ARG A 94 4.86 4.50 0.10
CA ARG A 94 6.30 4.35 0.22
C ARG A 94 7.06 5.54 -0.37
N ALA A 95 6.67 5.99 -1.57
CA ALA A 95 7.26 7.17 -2.20
C ALA A 95 6.95 8.46 -1.43
N PHE A 96 5.71 8.62 -0.96
CA PHE A 96 5.29 9.75 -0.13
C PHE A 96 6.09 9.79 1.17
N GLY A 97 6.13 8.68 1.91
CA GLY A 97 6.86 8.61 3.19
C GLY A 97 8.34 8.95 3.02
N PHE A 98 9.01 8.37 2.02
CA PHE A 98 10.43 8.63 1.80
C PHE A 98 10.70 10.08 1.39
N SER A 99 10.01 10.57 0.35
CA SER A 99 10.25 11.92 -0.16
C SER A 99 9.91 13.01 0.86
N HIS A 100 8.88 12.78 1.69
CA HIS A 100 8.52 13.71 2.74
C HIS A 100 9.56 13.73 3.87
N LEU A 101 9.99 12.56 4.38
CA LEU A 101 11.03 12.49 5.41
C LEU A 101 12.40 13.00 4.90
N GLU A 102 12.76 12.73 3.64
CA GLU A 102 13.96 13.28 3.00
C GLU A 102 13.91 14.81 2.96
N ALA A 103 12.76 15.41 2.64
CA ALA A 103 12.60 16.87 2.62
C ALA A 103 12.69 17.52 4.03
N LEU A 104 12.32 16.79 5.08
CA LEU A 104 12.37 17.29 6.46
C LEU A 104 13.79 17.30 7.05
N LEU A 105 14.77 16.64 6.41
CA LEU A 105 16.18 16.70 6.83
C LEU A 105 16.73 18.14 6.77
N ASP A 106 16.23 18.95 5.84
CA ASP A 106 16.70 20.31 5.61
C ASP A 106 15.85 21.38 6.34
N ASP A 107 14.64 21.04 6.83
CA ASP A 107 13.72 21.97 7.50
C ASP A 107 13.39 21.54 8.94
N SER A 108 14.21 21.98 9.88
CA SER A 108 14.04 21.69 11.30
C SER A 108 12.71 22.21 11.88
N LYS A 109 12.18 23.33 11.38
CA LYS A 109 10.92 23.89 11.91
C LYS A 109 9.75 23.03 11.47
N GLU A 110 9.72 22.68 10.20
CA GLU A 110 8.68 21.81 9.64
C GLU A 110 8.78 20.40 10.23
N LEU A 111 9.98 19.90 10.50
CA LEU A 111 10.19 18.64 11.19
C LEU A 111 9.54 18.63 12.58
N GLN A 112 9.75 19.68 13.39
CA GLN A 112 9.14 19.77 14.72
C GLN A 112 7.60 19.85 14.63
N ARG A 113 7.07 20.60 13.65
CA ARG A 113 5.63 20.67 13.39
C ARG A 113 5.08 19.29 13.00
N PHE A 114 5.76 18.60 12.09
CA PHE A 114 5.39 17.27 11.62
C PHE A 114 5.42 16.25 12.75
N LYS A 115 6.49 16.22 13.54
CA LYS A 115 6.63 15.35 14.72
C LYS A 115 5.48 15.55 15.72
N ALA A 116 5.10 16.80 16.01
CA ALA A 116 4.00 17.09 16.91
C ALA A 116 2.64 16.59 16.37
N VAL A 117 2.38 16.77 15.06
CA VAL A 117 1.16 16.27 14.42
C VAL A 117 1.14 14.73 14.39
N SER A 118 2.26 14.09 14.06
CA SER A 118 2.43 12.63 14.03
C SER A 118 2.32 11.99 15.42
N ALA A 119 2.76 12.68 16.48
CA ALA A 119 2.55 12.21 17.85
C ALA A 119 1.05 12.24 18.21
N LYS A 120 0.37 13.35 17.89
CA LYS A 120 -1.06 13.51 18.15
C LYS A 120 -1.94 12.58 17.32
N SER A 121 -1.50 12.20 16.11
CA SER A 121 -2.32 11.40 15.21
C SER A 121 -2.68 10.03 15.76
N LYS A 122 -1.87 9.46 16.67
CA LYS A 122 -2.25 8.22 17.38
C LYS A 122 -3.50 8.43 18.22
N GLU A 123 -3.53 9.46 19.06
CA GLU A 123 -4.67 9.78 19.92
C GLU A 123 -5.92 10.10 19.07
N ASP A 124 -5.74 10.83 17.97
CA ASP A 124 -6.82 11.14 17.04
C ASP A 124 -7.42 9.87 16.43
N LEU A 125 -6.60 8.87 16.06
CA LEU A 125 -7.08 7.56 15.56
C LEU A 125 -7.79 6.77 16.67
N VAL A 126 -7.23 6.70 17.88
CA VAL A 126 -7.88 6.00 19.01
C VAL A 126 -9.24 6.61 19.32
N SER A 127 -9.35 7.94 19.32
CA SER A 127 -10.63 8.64 19.54
C SER A 127 -11.68 8.37 18.45
N GLN A 128 -11.25 7.95 17.27
CA GLN A 128 -12.12 7.54 16.16
C GLN A 128 -12.52 6.07 16.22
N GLY A 129 -12.08 5.32 17.23
CA GLY A 129 -12.44 3.91 17.45
C GLY A 129 -11.42 2.90 16.93
N PHE A 130 -10.24 3.34 16.49
CA PHE A 130 -9.14 2.41 16.22
C PHE A 130 -8.58 1.86 17.53
N THR A 131 -8.33 0.55 17.57
CA THR A 131 -7.86 -0.12 18.78
C THR A 131 -6.39 0.23 19.06
N GLU A 132 -6.11 0.88 20.19
CA GLU A 132 -4.78 1.44 20.49
C GLU A 132 -3.64 0.42 20.37
N PHE A 133 -3.76 -0.75 21.03
CA PHE A 133 -2.70 -1.76 21.01
C PHE A 133 -2.39 -2.32 19.61
N THR A 134 -3.31 -2.18 18.65
CA THR A 134 -3.11 -2.67 17.27
C THR A 134 -2.38 -1.65 16.38
N ILE A 135 -2.41 -0.37 16.76
CA ILE A 135 -1.80 0.72 15.96
C ILE A 135 -0.51 1.23 16.58
N GLU A 136 -0.24 0.88 17.84
CA GLU A 136 0.91 1.34 18.61
C GLU A 136 2.24 0.98 17.95
N ASP A 137 2.44 -0.28 17.54
CA ASP A 137 3.70 -0.69 16.92
C ASP A 137 3.98 0.03 15.59
N PHE A 138 2.92 0.27 14.79
CA PHE A 138 3.01 1.03 13.55
C PHE A 138 3.32 2.51 13.80
N HIS A 139 2.70 3.09 14.83
CA HIS A 139 2.99 4.46 15.26
C HIS A 139 4.43 4.60 15.75
N ASN A 140 4.90 3.68 16.59
CA ASN A 140 6.26 3.68 17.12
C ASN A 140 7.29 3.62 15.98
N THR A 141 7.09 2.71 15.01
CA THR A 141 7.96 2.62 13.82
C THR A 141 7.99 3.94 13.04
N PHE A 142 6.85 4.61 12.89
CA PHE A 142 6.77 5.89 12.21
C PHE A 142 7.49 7.00 12.98
N MET A 143 7.35 7.05 14.31
CA MET A 143 8.04 8.01 15.17
C MET A 143 9.55 7.77 15.19
N ASP A 144 10.00 6.51 15.20
CA ASP A 144 11.42 6.16 15.12
C ASP A 144 12.07 6.68 13.84
N LEU A 145 11.39 6.56 12.69
CA LEU A 145 11.84 7.14 11.43
C LEU A 145 11.93 8.68 11.48
N ILE A 146 10.97 9.34 12.13
CA ILE A 146 11.00 10.80 12.33
C ILE A 146 12.17 11.19 13.24
N GLU A 147 12.43 10.42 14.29
CA GLU A 147 13.56 10.66 15.20
C GLU A 147 14.93 10.44 14.53
N GLN A 148 15.03 9.49 13.59
CA GLN A 148 16.23 9.32 12.77
C GLN A 148 16.51 10.58 11.95
N VAL A 149 15.47 11.18 11.35
CA VAL A 149 15.57 12.45 10.62
C VAL A 149 15.96 13.60 11.55
N GLU A 150 15.40 13.67 12.76
CA GLU A 150 15.74 14.68 13.76
C GLU A 150 17.20 14.62 14.22
N LYS A 151 17.80 13.43 14.26
CA LYS A 151 19.22 13.23 14.55
C LYS A 151 20.14 13.64 13.38
N GLN A 152 19.59 14.22 12.30
CA GLN A 152 20.30 14.60 11.08
C GLN A 152 21.06 13.43 10.45
N THR A 153 20.39 12.29 10.35
CA THR A 153 20.96 11.13 9.67
C THR A 153 21.19 11.40 8.18
N SER A 154 22.09 10.65 7.54
CA SER A 154 22.30 10.82 6.10
C SER A 154 21.11 10.27 5.32
N VAL A 155 20.89 10.78 4.10
CA VAL A 155 19.85 10.24 3.19
C VAL A 155 20.06 8.74 2.94
N ALA A 156 21.32 8.27 2.95
CA ALA A 156 21.64 6.86 2.78
C ALA A 156 21.17 6.00 3.95
N ASP A 157 21.27 6.50 5.19
CA ASP A 157 20.80 5.80 6.39
C ASP A 157 19.27 5.73 6.45
N LEU A 158 18.61 6.83 6.06
CA LEU A 158 17.15 6.85 5.90
C LEU A 158 16.71 5.84 4.83
N LEU A 159 17.41 5.80 3.70
CA LEU A 159 17.15 4.85 2.62
C LEU A 159 17.38 3.39 3.05
N ALA A 160 18.38 3.13 3.88
CA ALA A 160 18.62 1.80 4.43
C ALA A 160 17.44 1.36 5.31
N SER A 161 16.91 2.25 6.15
CA SER A 161 15.74 1.98 6.99
C SER A 161 14.47 1.77 6.15
N PHE A 162 14.29 2.51 5.06
CA PHE A 162 13.19 2.29 4.10
C PHE A 162 13.33 1.01 3.25
N ASN A 163 14.53 0.43 3.17
CA ASN A 163 14.77 -0.84 2.50
C ASN A 163 14.73 -2.05 3.45
N ASP A 164 14.55 -1.82 4.76
CA ASP A 164 14.13 -2.89 5.67
C ASP A 164 12.64 -3.20 5.48
N GLN A 165 12.32 -4.45 5.15
CA GLN A 165 10.96 -4.86 4.76
C GLN A 165 9.95 -4.59 5.88
N SER A 166 10.27 -4.97 7.12
CA SER A 166 9.41 -4.74 8.28
C SER A 166 9.15 -3.25 8.53
N THR A 167 10.21 -2.46 8.62
CA THR A 167 10.13 -1.01 8.91
C THR A 167 9.31 -0.30 7.83
N SER A 168 9.59 -0.60 6.57
CA SER A 168 8.95 0.04 5.43
C SER A 168 7.47 -0.36 5.31
N ASP A 169 7.11 -1.61 5.60
CA ASP A 169 5.71 -2.05 5.58
C ASP A 169 4.92 -1.52 6.79
N TYR A 170 5.52 -1.46 7.98
CA TYR A 170 4.90 -0.87 9.16
C TYR A 170 4.59 0.61 8.96
N LEU A 171 5.53 1.35 8.35
CA LEU A 171 5.30 2.73 7.91
C LEU A 171 4.09 2.82 6.96
N VAL A 172 4.05 1.97 5.93
CA VAL A 172 2.94 1.96 4.96
C VAL A 172 1.61 1.69 5.64
N VAL A 173 1.55 0.72 6.56
CA VAL A 173 0.34 0.42 7.34
C VAL A 173 -0.09 1.66 8.13
N TYR A 174 0.83 2.33 8.83
CA TYR A 174 0.49 3.55 9.57
C TYR A 174 -0.06 4.67 8.65
N LEU A 175 0.59 4.92 7.51
CA LEU A 175 0.12 5.92 6.54
C LEU A 175 -1.26 5.59 5.97
N ARG A 176 -1.57 4.31 5.75
CA ARG A 176 -2.90 3.85 5.35
C ARG A 176 -3.94 4.07 6.46
N LEU A 177 -3.59 3.82 7.72
CA LEU A 177 -4.46 4.10 8.87
C LEU A 177 -4.75 5.60 8.99
N LEU A 178 -3.74 6.46 8.85
CA LEU A 178 -3.91 7.92 8.83
C LEU A 178 -4.84 8.38 7.71
N THR A 179 -4.66 7.80 6.52
CA THR A 179 -5.52 8.10 5.37
C THR A 179 -6.96 7.66 5.63
N SER A 180 -7.16 6.45 6.16
CA SER A 180 -8.48 5.94 6.55
C SER A 180 -9.14 6.81 7.62
N GLY A 181 -8.42 7.18 8.68
CA GLY A 181 -8.92 8.07 9.72
C GLY A 181 -9.32 9.44 9.18
N TYR A 182 -8.50 10.04 8.31
CA TYR A 182 -8.84 11.33 7.69
C TYR A 182 -10.10 11.23 6.83
N LEU A 183 -10.24 10.19 6.01
CA LEU A 183 -11.41 9.97 5.16
C LEU A 183 -12.68 9.71 5.98
N GLN A 184 -12.58 8.99 7.10
CA GLN A 184 -13.71 8.75 8.01
C GLN A 184 -14.14 10.04 8.73
N ARG A 185 -13.17 10.84 9.20
CA ARG A 185 -13.44 12.13 9.85
C ARG A 185 -14.14 13.11 8.92
N GLU A 186 -13.69 13.19 7.67
CA GLU A 186 -14.26 14.06 6.64
C GLU A 186 -15.27 13.33 5.73
N SER A 187 -15.93 12.29 6.25
CA SER A 187 -16.84 11.42 5.48
C SER A 187 -17.90 12.18 4.68
N LYS A 188 -18.48 13.24 5.25
CA LYS A 188 -19.47 14.10 4.57
C LYS A 188 -18.91 14.80 3.33
N PHE A 189 -17.63 15.19 3.36
CA PHE A 189 -16.98 15.81 2.21
C PHE A 189 -16.73 14.77 1.12
N PHE A 190 -16.24 13.58 1.51
CA PHE A 190 -15.89 12.53 0.57
C PHE A 190 -17.08 11.70 0.06
N GLU A 191 -18.30 11.89 0.59
CA GLU A 191 -19.47 11.05 0.32
C GLU A 191 -19.81 10.87 -1.18
N HIS A 192 -19.46 11.83 -2.02
CA HIS A 192 -19.85 11.83 -3.44
C HIS A 192 -18.70 11.50 -4.40
N PHE A 193 -17.50 11.22 -3.87
CA PHE A 193 -16.29 10.98 -4.67
C PHE A 193 -16.05 9.49 -5.01
N PRO A 194 -16.29 8.52 -4.11
CA PRO A 194 -16.09 7.11 -4.40
C PRO A 194 -17.03 6.59 -5.50
N PRO A 195 -16.49 6.00 -6.58
CA PRO A 195 -17.31 5.31 -7.55
C PRO A 195 -17.97 4.09 -6.89
N GLY A 196 -19.31 4.01 -6.95
CA GLY A 196 -20.06 2.83 -6.53
C GLY A 196 -20.77 2.89 -5.16
N GLY A 197 -20.83 4.04 -4.49
CA GLY A 197 -21.66 4.22 -3.28
C GLY A 197 -21.15 3.53 -2.01
N PHE A 198 -19.88 3.12 -1.99
CA PHE A 198 -19.23 2.45 -0.85
C PHE A 198 -18.73 3.45 0.19
N LEU A 199 -19.62 4.03 0.98
CA LEU A 199 -19.22 4.96 2.05
C LEU A 199 -19.78 4.65 3.43
N SER A 200 -20.55 3.58 3.61
CA SER A 200 -21.12 3.36 4.93
C SER A 200 -20.17 2.69 5.92
N HIS A 201 -19.47 1.58 5.63
CA HIS A 201 -18.76 0.84 6.70
C HIS A 201 -17.54 -0.02 6.31
N SER A 202 -16.84 0.22 5.19
CA SER A 202 -15.63 -0.55 4.88
C SER A 202 -14.39 0.03 5.59
N PRO A 203 -13.67 -0.74 6.44
CA PRO A 203 -12.58 -0.22 7.28
C PRO A 203 -11.30 0.16 6.52
N VAL A 204 -11.22 -0.15 5.22
CA VAL A 204 -10.04 0.09 4.40
C VAL A 204 -10.50 0.56 3.03
N TYR A 205 -10.21 1.83 2.70
CA TYR A 205 -10.27 2.27 1.31
C TYR A 205 -9.25 1.43 0.51
N PRO A 206 -9.70 0.64 -0.48
CA PRO A 206 -8.78 -0.10 -1.31
C PRO A 206 -8.07 0.90 -2.24
N GLN A 207 -6.76 1.01 -2.03
CA GLN A 207 -5.78 1.71 -2.86
C GLN A 207 -5.98 3.24 -2.99
N ALA A 208 -4.87 3.95 -3.20
CA ALA A 208 -4.87 5.32 -3.70
C ALA A 208 -5.29 5.36 -5.19
N SER A 209 -6.34 4.63 -5.54
CA SER A 209 -6.93 4.57 -6.87
C SER A 209 -7.99 5.66 -6.96
N HIS A 210 -7.57 6.89 -7.25
CA HIS A 210 -8.28 7.88 -8.08
C HIS A 210 -7.76 9.31 -7.84
N GLN A 211 -6.52 9.60 -8.24
CA GLN A 211 -6.11 10.95 -8.70
C GLN A 211 -5.09 10.94 -9.85
N GLN A 212 -4.70 9.77 -10.39
CA GLN A 212 -3.67 9.66 -11.45
C GLN A 212 -4.21 9.27 -12.83
N GLN A 213 -5.42 9.72 -13.19
CA GLN A 213 -5.86 9.70 -14.59
C GLN A 213 -5.96 11.13 -15.12
N PHE A 214 -4.82 11.62 -15.62
CA PHE A 214 -4.71 12.57 -16.72
C PHE A 214 -3.60 12.10 -17.65
#